data_AF-A0A358N361-F1
#
_entry.id   AF-A0A358N361-F1
#
_cell.length_a   1.000
_cell.length_b   1.000
_cell.length_c   1.000
_cell.angle_alpha   90.00
_cell.angle_beta   90.00
_cell.angle_gamma   90.00
#
_symmetry.space_group_name_H-M   'P 1'
#
loop_
_entity.id
_entity.type
_entity.pdbx_description
1 polymer ?
#
loop_
_entity_poly.entity_id
_entity_poly.type
_entity_poly.pdbx_seq_one_letter_code
_entity_poly.pdbx_strand_id
1 'polypeptide(L)' 'MSATLVQPEVYRENRRHLSVTIHGDILQMMRRLAKQQRWSLSRTSDELLLRGLRSVGYLPEE' A
#
# COMPACT_ATOMS: atom_id res chain seq x y z
N MET A 1 -20.48 -3.08 8.12
CA MET A 1 -19.84 -1.79 7.80
C MET A 1 -19.37 -1.85 6.35
N SER A 2 -19.92 -1.03 5.46
CA SER A 2 -19.46 -0.97 4.08
C SER A 2 -18.02 -0.45 4.07
N ALA A 3 -17.09 -1.25 3.58
CA ALA A 3 -15.69 -0.81 3.46
C ALA A 3 -15.61 0.24 2.36
N THR A 4 -15.27 1.48 2.72
CA THR A 4 -15.01 2.55 1.75
C THR A 4 -13.79 2.15 0.92
N LEU A 5 -13.98 2.06 -0.39
CA LEU A 5 -12.89 1.81 -1.32
C LEU A 5 -12.06 3.08 -1.44
N VAL A 6 -10.75 2.95 -1.24
CA VAL A 6 -9.79 4.03 -1.36
C VAL A 6 -9.37 4.15 -2.83
N GLN A 7 -9.29 5.37 -3.37
CA GLN A 7 -8.74 5.55 -4.70
C GLN A 7 -7.22 5.37 -4.67
N PRO A 8 -6.64 4.57 -5.59
CA PRO A 8 -5.20 4.39 -5.65
C PRO A 8 -4.52 5.68 -6.14
N GLU A 9 -3.49 6.12 -5.42
CA GLU A 9 -2.67 7.29 -5.72
C GLU A 9 -1.38 6.89 -6.46
N VAL A 10 -0.93 5.64 -6.32
CA VAL A 10 0.31 5.16 -6.94
C VAL A 10 0.07 4.74 -8.39
N TYR A 11 0.63 5.50 -9.33
CA TYR A 11 0.79 5.11 -10.73
C TYR A 11 1.89 4.05 -10.90
N ARG A 12 1.65 3.04 -11.75
CA ARG A 12 2.53 1.85 -11.87
C ARG A 12 3.02 1.67 -13.30
N GLU A 13 4.18 2.22 -13.60
CA GLU A 13 4.93 1.91 -14.82
C GLU A 13 5.84 0.68 -14.64
N ASN A 14 6.66 0.38 -15.66
CA ASN A 14 7.76 -0.57 -15.54
C ASN A 14 8.71 -0.12 -14.43
N ARG A 15 8.80 -0.93 -13.37
CA ARG A 15 9.54 -0.60 -12.15
C ARG A 15 10.52 -1.70 -11.79
N ARG A 16 11.59 -1.30 -11.10
CA ARG A 16 12.58 -2.23 -10.55
C ARG A 16 11.93 -3.08 -9.45
N HIS A 17 12.33 -4.34 -9.37
CA HIS A 17 11.85 -5.26 -8.35
C HIS A 17 12.71 -5.11 -7.09
N LEU A 18 12.06 -5.08 -5.92
CA LEU A 18 12.71 -5.13 -4.62
C LEU A 18 12.06 -6.23 -3.79
N SER A 19 12.88 -7.15 -3.28
CA SER A 19 12.45 -8.21 -2.37
C SER A 19 12.75 -7.81 -0.93
N VAL A 20 11.76 -7.95 -0.04
CA VAL A 20 11.88 -7.62 1.40
C VAL A 20 11.31 -8.74 2.25
N THR A 21 11.86 -8.91 3.45
CA THR A 21 11.28 -9.78 4.48
C THR A 21 10.41 -8.93 5.40
N ILE A 22 9.17 -9.37 5.65
CA ILE A 22 8.19 -8.66 6.48
C ILE A 22 7.70 -9.60 7.57
N HIS A 23 7.44 -9.09 8.77
CA HIS A 23 6.84 -9.86 9.86
C HIS A 23 5.50 -10.48 9.42
N GLY A 24 5.24 -11.73 9.84
CA GLY A 24 4.08 -12.52 9.38
C GLY A 24 2.73 -11.83 9.63
N ASP A 25 2.55 -11.25 10.81
CA ASP A 25 1.31 -10.55 11.17
C ASP A 25 1.06 -9.31 10.30
N ILE A 26 2.12 -8.55 10.01
CA ILE A 26 2.05 -7.38 9.11
C ILE A 26 1.65 -7.84 7.71
N LEU A 27 2.26 -8.92 7.20
CA LEU A 27 1.91 -9.48 5.91
C LEU A 27 0.43 -9.95 5.87
N GLN A 28 -0.08 -10.55 6.94
CA GLN A 28 -1.50 -10.93 7.02
C GLN A 28 -2.43 -9.72 6.98
N MET A 29 -2.11 -8.65 7.70
CA MET A 29 -2.87 -7.40 7.66
C MET A 29 -2.87 -6.81 6.24
N MET A 30 -1.71 -6.75 5.58
CA MET A 30 -1.59 -6.28 4.20
C MET A 30 -2.44 -7.11 3.23
N ARG A 31 -2.48 -8.44 3.38
CA ARG A 31 -3.33 -9.33 2.57
C ARG A 31 -4.83 -9.04 2.75
N ARG A 32 -5.27 -8.77 3.98
CA ARG A 32 -6.67 -8.41 4.26
C ARG A 32 -7.04 -7.08 3.60
N LEU A 33 -6.18 -6.07 3.75
CA LEU A 33 -6.37 -4.76 3.12
C LEU A 33 -6.39 -4.86 1.59
N ALA A 34 -5.44 -5.61 1.01
CA ALA A 34 -5.39 -5.86 -0.43
C ALA A 34 -6.69 -6.48 -0.96
N LYS A 35 -7.23 -7.48 -0.25
CA LYS A 35 -8.51 -8.11 -0.61
C LYS A 35 -9.68 -7.13 -0.51
N GLN A 36 -9.76 -6.33 0.56
CA GLN A 36 -10.82 -5.34 0.76
C GLN A 36 -10.82 -4.28 -0.34
N GLN A 37 -9.64 -3.79 -0.73
CA GLN A 37 -9.46 -2.75 -1.74
C GLN A 37 -9.40 -3.28 -3.17
N ARG A 38 -9.45 -4.61 -3.37
CA ARG A 38 -9.25 -5.28 -4.66
C ARG A 38 -7.91 -4.88 -5.30
N TRP A 39 -6.87 -4.76 -4.49
CA TRP A 39 -5.52 -4.43 -4.92
C TRP A 39 -4.61 -5.66 -4.90
N SER A 40 -3.57 -5.64 -5.73
CA SER A 40 -2.45 -6.57 -5.57
C SER A 40 -1.67 -6.24 -4.28
N LEU A 41 -1.06 -7.25 -3.64
CA LEU A 41 -0.20 -7.02 -2.47
C LEU A 41 0.84 -5.93 -2.71
N SER A 42 1.43 -5.93 -3.90
CA SER A 42 2.44 -4.94 -4.19
C SER A 42 1.87 -3.52 -4.37
N ARG A 43 0.66 -3.35 -4.91
CA ARG A 43 0.01 -2.02 -4.95
C ARG A 43 -0.30 -1.57 -3.52
N THR A 44 -0.80 -2.48 -2.68
CA THR A 44 -1.03 -2.20 -1.27
C THR A 44 0.24 -1.75 -0.56
N SER A 45 1.39 -2.38 -0.85
CA SER A 45 2.68 -1.91 -0.33
C SER A 45 3.01 -0.50 -0.78
N ASP A 46 2.87 -0.20 -2.07
CA ASP A 46 3.20 1.12 -2.62
C ASP A 46 2.31 2.21 -1.97
N GLU A 47 1.00 1.95 -1.84
CA GLU A 47 0.04 2.86 -1.21
C GLU A 47 0.33 3.10 0.27
N LEU A 48 0.66 2.05 1.02
CA LEU A 48 1.00 2.17 2.44
C LEU A 48 2.28 2.99 2.63
N LEU A 49 3.28 2.79 1.77
CA LEU A 49 4.51 3.57 1.80
C LEU A 49 4.26 5.03 1.45
N LEU A 50 3.54 5.31 0.36
CA LEU A 50 3.23 6.68 -0.05
C LEU A 50 2.49 7.44 1.07
N ARG A 51 1.39 6.87 1.57
CA ARG A 51 0.58 7.48 2.63
C ARG A 51 1.34 7.60 3.94
N GLY A 52 2.13 6.59 4.29
CA GLY A 52 3.00 6.61 5.47
C GLY A 52 4.01 7.74 5.39
N LEU A 53 4.73 7.86 4.27
CA LEU A 53 5.72 8.92 4.04
C LEU A 53 5.10 10.32 4.05
N ARG A 54 3.88 10.49 3.51
CA ARG A 54 3.10 11.73 3.63
C ARG A 54 2.76 12.04 5.08
N SER A 55 2.22 11.07 5.82
CA SER A 55 1.78 11.25 7.22
C SER A 55 2.89 11.66 8.19
N VAL A 56 4.15 11.38 7.86
CA VAL A 56 5.32 11.76 8.67
C VAL A 56 6.08 12.96 8.07
N GLY A 57 5.55 13.60 7.02
CA GLY A 57 6.11 14.80 6.40
C GLY A 57 7.33 14.57 5.50
N TYR A 58 7.65 13.33 5.13
CA TYR A 58 8.75 13.05 4.19
C TYR A 58 8.37 13.34 2.73
N LEU A 59 7.07 13.28 2.41
CA LEU A 59 6.52 13.68 1.12
C LEU A 59 5.46 14.76 1.35
N PRO A 60 5.30 15.72 0.41
CA PRO A 60 4.23 16.70 0.49
C PRO A 60 2.86 16.01 0.49
N GLU A 61 1.96 16.52 1.32
CA GLU A 61 0.53 16.25 1.20
C GLU A 61 0.02 16.89 -0.11
N GLU A 62 -0.81 16.16 -0.85
CA GLU A 62 -1.49 16.68 -2.05
C GLU A 62 -2.57 17.71 -1.69
#